data_AF-A0A023FQJ3-F1
#
_entry.id   AF-A0A023FQJ3-F1
#
_cell.length_a   1.000
_cell.length_b   1.000
_cell.length_c   1.000
_cell.angle_alpha   90.00
_cell.angle_beta   90.00
_cell.angle_gamma   90.00
#
_symmetry.space_group_name_H-M   'P 1'
#
loop_
_entity.id
_entity.type
_entity.pdbx_description
1 polymer ?
#
loop_
_entity_poly.entity_id
_entity_poly.type
_entity_poly.pdbx_seq_one_letter_code
_entity_poly.pdbx_strand_id
1 'polypeptide(L)'
;MIRRPLIAMVTWYALVAFMVAELQGEHENEGTTNKPKCETPKRPFYNLSDESDASTILFIYNSTSRMCESELIDPRHHNNTFKSRFECVSQCNPDQGAPFCTDKPIDPCNGTVQYSYDEWKVSYFYNVTSMTCQNYTDCADYVDRSDDVNFYYTEDYCLFDCGGFNVSNVCGSNRTKKVG
;
A
#
# COMPACT_ATOMS: atom_id res chain seq x y z
N MET A 1 -65.15 -10.20 38.64
CA MET A 1 -63.87 -10.72 39.16
C MET A 1 -62.81 -10.51 38.07
N ILE A 2 -61.84 -9.63 38.35
CA ILE A 2 -60.42 -9.61 37.91
C ILE A 2 -60.07 -9.66 36.40
N ARG A 3 -59.57 -8.50 35.93
CA ARG A 3 -58.53 -8.19 34.93
C ARG A 3 -57.82 -9.36 34.19
N ARG A 4 -57.58 -9.18 32.89
CA ARG A 4 -56.26 -8.81 32.30
C ARG A 4 -56.30 -8.67 30.76
N PRO A 5 -55.64 -7.65 30.18
CA PRO A 5 -55.36 -7.55 28.74
C PRO A 5 -54.03 -8.27 28.41
N LEU A 6 -53.92 -8.90 27.24
CA LEU A 6 -52.65 -9.44 26.72
C LEU A 6 -52.12 -8.55 25.58
N ILE A 7 -51.31 -7.59 26.02
CA ILE A 7 -49.99 -7.15 25.53
C ILE A 7 -49.69 -7.39 24.03
N ALA A 8 -49.55 -6.27 23.33
CA ALA A 8 -48.96 -6.13 22.00
C ALA A 8 -47.48 -6.57 21.97
N MET A 9 -47.08 -7.31 20.93
CA MET A 9 -45.67 -7.45 20.57
C MET A 9 -45.32 -6.40 19.53
N VAL A 10 -44.63 -5.35 19.95
CA VAL A 10 -43.95 -4.41 19.05
C VAL A 10 -42.61 -5.05 18.68
N THR A 11 -42.46 -5.42 17.41
CA THR A 11 -41.19 -5.90 16.86
C THR A 11 -40.18 -4.75 16.82
N TRP A 12 -39.17 -4.81 17.69
CA TRP A 12 -37.97 -3.99 17.58
C TRP A 12 -36.95 -4.69 16.68
N TYR A 13 -36.77 -4.18 15.47
CA TYR A 13 -35.52 -4.38 14.74
C TYR A 13 -34.64 -3.18 15.04
N ALA A 14 -33.72 -3.34 15.98
CA ALA A 14 -32.63 -2.39 16.17
C ALA A 14 -31.64 -2.56 15.02
N LEU A 15 -31.54 -1.54 14.17
CA LEU A 15 -30.47 -1.38 13.20
C LEU A 15 -29.14 -1.36 13.96
N VAL A 16 -28.26 -2.31 13.66
CA VAL A 16 -26.86 -2.26 14.12
C VAL A 16 -26.20 -1.11 13.36
N ALA A 17 -26.06 0.03 14.03
CA ALA A 17 -25.26 1.14 13.56
C ALA A 17 -23.78 0.73 13.59
N PHE A 18 -23.12 0.74 12.43
CA PHE A 18 -21.67 0.75 12.34
C PHE A 18 -21.15 2.05 12.98
N MET A 19 -20.41 1.92 14.08
CA MET A 19 -19.58 3.00 14.63
C MET A 19 -18.19 2.39 14.90
N VAL A 20 -17.15 2.81 14.16
CA VAL A 20 -16.18 3.90 14.51
C VAL A 20 -15.01 3.27 15.29
N ALA A 21 -13.73 3.63 15.15
CA ALA A 21 -13.08 4.85 14.69
C ALA A 21 -11.70 4.51 14.12
N GLU A 22 -11.19 5.43 13.31
CA GLU A 22 -9.76 5.72 13.17
C GLU A 22 -9.07 5.70 14.54
N LEU A 23 -8.04 4.89 14.69
CA LEU A 23 -7.05 5.06 15.76
C LEU A 23 -6.29 6.36 15.48
N GLN A 24 -6.82 7.47 15.98
CA GLN A 24 -6.07 8.70 16.20
C GLN A 24 -4.98 8.40 17.23
N GLY A 25 -3.75 8.22 16.75
CA GLY A 25 -2.58 8.63 17.50
C GLY A 25 -2.49 10.15 17.42
N GLU A 26 -2.92 10.84 18.47
CA GLU A 26 -2.61 12.24 18.71
C GLU A 26 -1.10 12.41 18.82
N HIS A 27 -0.52 13.27 17.99
CA HIS A 27 0.02 14.57 18.42
C HIS A 27 0.89 15.15 17.30
N GLU A 28 0.31 15.87 16.34
CA GLU A 28 1.08 16.81 15.54
C GLU A 28 0.22 17.98 15.09
N ASN A 29 0.85 19.15 15.13
CA ASN A 29 0.25 20.46 15.18
C ASN A 29 -0.62 20.81 13.97
N GLU A 30 -1.56 21.71 14.25
CA GLU A 30 -2.33 22.53 13.32
C GLU A 30 -1.42 23.19 12.26
N GLY A 31 -1.26 22.49 11.14
CA GLY A 31 -1.02 23.07 9.83
C GLY A 31 -2.19 22.62 8.97
N THR A 32 -2.81 23.53 8.22
CA THR A 32 -3.73 23.19 7.13
C THR A 32 -2.99 22.32 6.12
N THR A 33 -2.92 21.01 6.39
CA THR A 33 -2.40 20.00 5.47
C THR A 33 -3.42 19.92 4.36
N ASN A 34 -3.19 20.72 3.31
CA ASN A 34 -3.86 20.56 2.04
C ASN A 34 -3.69 19.09 1.66
N LYS A 35 -4.76 18.29 1.79
CA LYS A 35 -4.74 16.89 1.37
C LYS A 35 -4.19 16.83 -0.06
N PRO A 36 -3.25 15.92 -0.36
CA PRO A 36 -2.71 15.79 -1.69
C PRO A 36 -3.84 15.69 -2.72
N LYS A 37 -3.75 16.47 -3.79
CA LYS A 37 -4.73 16.39 -4.89
C LYS A 37 -4.27 15.35 -5.90
N CYS A 38 -5.23 14.80 -6.64
CA CYS A 38 -4.99 13.90 -7.77
C CYS A 38 -4.61 14.70 -9.03
N GLU A 39 -3.52 15.46 -8.91
CA GLU A 39 -2.97 16.31 -9.95
C GLU A 39 -1.47 16.05 -10.05
N THR A 40 -0.95 15.96 -11.27
CA THR A 40 0.47 15.70 -11.49
C THR A 40 1.30 16.91 -11.08
N PRO A 41 2.34 16.75 -10.24
CA PRO A 41 3.25 17.83 -9.91
C PRO A 41 3.89 18.45 -11.17
N LYS A 42 4.31 19.71 -11.08
CA LYS A 42 5.00 20.38 -12.19
C LYS A 42 6.42 19.84 -12.31
N ARG A 43 6.83 19.52 -13.53
CA ARG A 43 8.23 19.18 -13.85
C ARG A 43 9.13 20.43 -13.82
N PRO A 44 10.45 20.28 -13.60
CA PRO A 44 11.14 19.03 -13.28
C PRO A 44 10.81 18.55 -11.86
N PHE A 45 10.78 17.23 -11.64
CA PHE A 45 10.46 16.65 -10.32
C PHE A 45 11.61 16.78 -9.32
N TYR A 46 12.83 16.77 -9.81
CA TYR A 46 14.06 16.94 -9.04
C TYR A 46 15.11 17.66 -9.88
N ASN A 47 16.13 18.22 -9.23
CA ASN A 47 17.24 18.90 -9.87
C ASN A 47 18.56 18.24 -9.48
N LEU A 48 19.22 17.58 -10.44
CA LEU A 48 20.51 16.92 -10.24
C LEU A 48 21.66 17.87 -9.87
N SER A 49 21.48 19.18 -10.06
CA SER A 49 22.49 20.20 -9.76
C SER A 49 22.35 20.81 -8.35
N ASP A 50 21.31 20.44 -7.59
CA ASP A 50 21.20 20.88 -6.20
C ASP A 50 22.18 20.09 -5.32
N GLU A 51 23.03 20.81 -4.57
CA GLU A 51 24.02 20.22 -3.65
C GLU A 51 23.37 19.42 -2.50
N SER A 52 22.06 19.63 -2.30
CA SER A 52 21.24 19.01 -1.28
C SER A 52 20.50 17.81 -1.87
N ASP A 53 21.03 16.60 -1.67
CA ASP A 53 20.38 15.31 -2.00
C ASP A 53 19.22 15.00 -1.03
N ALA A 54 18.29 15.95 -0.88
CA ALA A 54 17.12 15.82 -0.02
C ALA A 54 15.90 15.26 -0.78
N SER A 55 16.08 14.91 -2.05
CA SER A 55 15.01 14.32 -2.86
C SER A 55 14.67 12.94 -2.31
N THR A 56 13.39 12.60 -2.33
CA THR A 56 12.92 11.30 -1.82
C THR A 56 11.95 10.67 -2.80
N ILE A 57 11.91 9.34 -2.80
CA ILE A 57 11.01 8.58 -3.67
C ILE A 57 9.61 8.63 -3.06
N LEU A 58 8.66 9.18 -3.80
CA LEU A 58 7.26 9.31 -3.41
C LEU A 58 6.36 8.86 -4.55
N PHE A 59 5.08 8.64 -4.27
CA PHE A 59 4.10 8.42 -5.32
C PHE A 59 3.49 9.74 -5.79
N ILE A 60 3.29 9.85 -7.11
CA ILE A 60 2.51 10.92 -7.72
C ILE A 60 1.33 10.31 -8.48
N TYR A 61 0.23 11.05 -8.59
CA TYR A 61 -0.81 10.71 -9.56
C TYR A 61 -0.49 11.35 -10.91
N ASN A 62 -0.12 10.53 -11.87
CA ASN A 62 0.07 10.95 -13.25
C ASN A 62 -1.29 11.01 -13.95
N SER A 63 -1.79 12.22 -14.17
CA SER A 63 -3.09 12.51 -14.79
C SER A 63 -3.16 12.11 -16.27
N THR A 64 -2.01 11.95 -16.93
CA THR A 64 -1.93 11.53 -18.34
C THR A 64 -2.10 10.02 -18.47
N SER A 65 -1.32 9.24 -17.72
CA SER A 65 -1.45 7.77 -17.67
C SER A 65 -2.65 7.32 -16.83
N ARG A 66 -3.14 8.20 -15.96
CA ARG A 66 -4.13 7.93 -14.89
C ARG A 66 -3.63 6.90 -13.90
N MET A 67 -2.31 6.89 -13.63
CA MET A 67 -1.67 5.93 -12.75
C MET A 67 -0.93 6.64 -11.62
N CYS A 68 -0.92 6.00 -10.46
CA CYS A 68 0.00 6.28 -9.38
C CYS A 68 1.36 5.66 -9.71
N GLU A 69 2.38 6.50 -9.82
CA GLU A 69 3.74 6.16 -10.24
C GLU A 69 4.72 6.64 -9.16
N SER A 70 5.77 5.88 -8.88
CA SER A 70 6.84 6.30 -7.97
C SER A 70 7.86 7.15 -8.72
N GLU A 71 8.26 8.26 -8.11
CA GLU A 71 9.14 9.26 -8.71
C GLU A 71 10.09 9.82 -7.64
N LEU A 72 11.30 10.22 -8.06
CA LEU A 72 12.22 10.96 -7.19
C LEU A 72 11.78 12.44 -7.18
N ILE A 73 11.32 12.91 -6.01
CA ILE A 73 10.74 14.24 -5.86
C ILE A 73 11.59 15.10 -4.92
N ASP A 74 11.86 16.33 -5.35
CA ASP A 74 12.46 17.35 -4.50
C ASP A 74 11.48 17.83 -3.41
N PRO A 75 11.95 18.14 -2.18
CA PRO A 75 11.09 18.64 -1.09
C PRO A 75 10.17 19.80 -1.47
N ARG A 76 10.57 20.68 -2.39
CA ARG A 76 9.78 21.81 -2.89
C ARG A 76 8.55 21.38 -3.68
N HIS A 77 8.51 20.13 -4.15
CA HIS A 77 7.48 19.53 -4.97
C HIS A 77 6.68 18.43 -4.27
N HIS A 78 6.83 18.27 -2.94
CA HIS A 78 6.04 17.30 -2.15
C HIS A 78 4.52 17.59 -2.13
N ASN A 79 4.08 18.76 -2.60
CA ASN A 79 2.67 19.03 -2.81
C ASN A 79 2.10 18.08 -3.88
N ASN A 80 0.95 17.46 -3.60
CA ASN A 80 0.33 16.44 -4.47
C ASN A 80 1.16 15.17 -4.64
N THR A 81 1.92 14.80 -3.61
CA THR A 81 2.62 13.51 -3.52
C THR A 81 2.03 12.66 -2.37
N PHE A 82 2.31 11.37 -2.40
CA PHE A 82 1.80 10.37 -1.46
C PHE A 82 2.96 9.52 -0.92
N LYS A 83 2.85 9.08 0.33
CA LYS A 83 3.93 8.32 1.00
C LYS A 83 3.91 6.83 0.67
N SER A 84 2.82 6.32 0.12
CA SER A 84 2.69 4.93 -0.33
C SER A 84 1.83 4.81 -1.57
N ARG A 85 1.99 3.68 -2.29
CA ARG A 85 1.15 3.38 -3.46
C ARG A 85 -0.31 3.30 -3.07
N PHE A 86 -0.61 2.66 -1.93
CA PHE A 86 -1.97 2.50 -1.44
C PHE A 86 -2.65 3.85 -1.17
N GLU A 87 -1.95 4.81 -0.55
CA GLU A 87 -2.50 6.15 -0.31
C GLU A 87 -2.87 6.85 -1.63
N CYS A 88 -1.96 6.83 -2.61
CA CYS A 88 -2.24 7.41 -3.93
C CYS A 88 -3.39 6.70 -4.65
N VAL A 89 -3.33 5.36 -4.74
CA VAL A 89 -4.30 4.55 -5.49
C VAL A 89 -5.69 4.66 -4.87
N SER A 90 -5.81 4.53 -3.54
CA SER A 90 -7.09 4.62 -2.85
C SER A 90 -7.76 5.99 -2.97
N GLN A 91 -6.98 7.06 -3.08
CA GLN A 91 -7.50 8.41 -3.22
C GLN A 91 -7.78 8.79 -4.68
N CYS A 92 -6.92 8.40 -5.63
CA CYS A 92 -6.91 8.95 -6.98
C CYS A 92 -7.36 7.99 -8.07
N ASN A 93 -7.09 6.69 -7.94
CA ASN A 93 -7.54 5.70 -8.90
C ASN A 93 -7.64 4.29 -8.28
N PRO A 94 -8.71 3.99 -7.52
CA PRO A 94 -8.88 2.68 -6.89
C PRO A 94 -8.92 1.51 -7.88
N ASP A 95 -9.21 1.78 -9.16
CA ASP A 95 -9.25 0.75 -10.20
C ASP A 95 -7.86 0.23 -10.58
N GLN A 96 -6.78 0.96 -10.25
CA GLN A 96 -5.40 0.56 -10.49
C GLN A 96 -4.98 -0.63 -9.61
N GLY A 97 -5.24 -0.55 -8.31
CA GLY A 97 -4.74 -1.52 -7.33
C GLY A 97 -3.19 -1.62 -7.30
N ALA A 98 -2.71 -2.78 -6.89
CA ALA A 98 -1.32 -3.22 -6.96
C ALA A 98 -1.29 -4.76 -7.15
N PRO A 99 -1.79 -5.30 -8.28
CA PRO A 99 -2.02 -6.73 -8.45
C PRO A 99 -0.76 -7.58 -8.42
N PHE A 100 0.43 -6.99 -8.60
CA PHE A 100 1.70 -7.68 -8.44
C PHE A 100 1.98 -8.05 -6.98
N CYS A 101 1.45 -7.31 -6.00
CA CYS A 101 1.56 -7.62 -4.57
C CYS A 101 0.84 -8.93 -4.17
N THR A 102 0.11 -9.58 -5.08
CA THR A 102 -0.50 -10.90 -4.85
C THR A 102 0.34 -12.04 -5.42
N ASP A 103 1.43 -11.74 -6.12
CA ASP A 103 2.25 -12.78 -6.73
C ASP A 103 3.08 -13.51 -5.69
N LYS A 104 3.46 -14.74 -6.01
CA LYS A 104 4.32 -15.54 -5.14
C LYS A 104 5.72 -14.90 -5.05
N PRO A 105 6.45 -15.11 -3.93
CA PRO A 105 7.85 -14.70 -3.85
C PRO A 105 8.66 -15.33 -5.00
N ILE A 106 9.61 -14.56 -5.53
CA ILE A 106 10.50 -15.00 -6.61
C ILE A 106 11.60 -15.90 -6.03
N ASP A 107 11.90 -17.00 -6.71
CA ASP A 107 13.00 -17.92 -6.40
C ASP A 107 13.24 -18.22 -4.89
N PRO A 108 12.19 -18.62 -4.14
CA PRO A 108 12.41 -19.07 -2.77
C PRO A 108 13.33 -20.29 -2.76
N CYS A 109 14.32 -20.31 -1.87
CA CYS A 109 15.22 -21.45 -1.75
C CYS A 109 14.45 -22.72 -1.32
N ASN A 110 14.46 -23.75 -2.18
CA ASN A 110 13.84 -25.05 -1.90
C ASN A 110 14.84 -25.99 -1.21
N GLY A 111 15.16 -25.78 0.07
CA GLY A 111 15.96 -26.74 0.85
C GLY A 111 16.91 -26.12 1.88
N THR A 112 17.78 -26.96 2.46
CA THR A 112 18.87 -26.49 3.34
C THR A 112 19.90 -25.75 2.51
N VAL A 113 19.91 -24.42 2.65
CA VAL A 113 20.90 -23.54 2.06
C VAL A 113 22.28 -24.00 2.54
N GLN A 114 23.13 -24.42 1.61
CA GLN A 114 24.49 -24.87 1.94
C GLN A 114 25.31 -23.61 2.22
N TYR A 115 25.49 -23.32 3.50
CA TYR A 115 26.10 -22.08 4.00
C TYR A 115 27.50 -21.88 3.40
N SER A 116 27.63 -20.90 2.52
CA SER A 116 28.87 -20.15 2.37
C SER A 116 28.78 -18.96 3.33
N TYR A 117 29.90 -18.57 3.94
CA TYR A 117 29.95 -17.51 4.96
C TYR A 117 29.52 -16.12 4.45
N ASP A 118 29.24 -15.97 3.15
CA ASP A 118 28.75 -14.75 2.52
C ASP A 118 27.22 -14.78 2.42
N GLU A 119 26.61 -14.06 3.37
CA GLU A 119 25.30 -13.39 3.33
C GLU A 119 24.06 -14.22 2.95
N TRP A 120 23.17 -14.39 3.93
CA TRP A 120 21.79 -14.78 3.65
C TRP A 120 21.15 -13.66 2.82
N LYS A 121 20.79 -13.95 1.57
CA LYS A 121 19.90 -13.08 0.79
C LYS A 121 18.50 -13.20 1.39
N VAL A 122 18.24 -12.37 2.39
CA VAL A 122 16.91 -12.22 2.97
C VAL A 122 16.17 -11.20 2.12
N SER A 123 15.10 -11.65 1.49
CA SER A 123 14.19 -10.81 0.73
C SER A 123 12.81 -10.82 1.37
N TYR A 124 11.97 -9.91 0.92
CA TYR A 124 10.61 -9.69 1.40
C TYR A 124 9.62 -9.81 0.25
N PHE A 125 8.45 -10.34 0.54
CA PHE A 125 7.28 -10.30 -0.32
C PHE A 125 6.07 -9.87 0.48
N TYR A 126 5.10 -9.24 -0.17
CA TYR A 126 3.85 -8.88 0.47
C TYR A 126 2.89 -10.07 0.50
N ASN A 127 2.47 -10.45 1.69
CA ASN A 127 1.38 -11.40 1.88
C ASN A 127 0.10 -10.61 2.10
N VAL A 128 -0.70 -10.50 1.03
CA VAL A 128 -1.94 -9.71 1.03
C VAL A 128 -3.03 -10.28 1.95
N THR A 129 -2.96 -11.56 2.31
CA THR A 129 -3.90 -12.20 3.24
C THR A 129 -3.61 -11.78 4.67
N SER A 130 -2.34 -11.79 5.08
CA SER A 130 -1.92 -11.28 6.40
C SER A 130 -1.78 -9.76 6.43
N MET A 131 -1.79 -9.11 5.27
CA MET A 131 -1.51 -7.68 5.08
C MET A 131 -0.13 -7.26 5.59
N THR A 132 0.86 -8.14 5.49
CA THR A 132 2.22 -7.91 6.00
C THR A 132 3.28 -8.26 4.98
N CYS A 133 4.42 -7.59 5.06
CA CYS A 133 5.64 -7.99 4.38
C CYS A 133 6.29 -9.14 5.14
N GLN A 134 6.45 -10.28 4.49
CA GLN A 134 7.06 -11.47 5.07
C GLN A 134 8.43 -11.68 4.46
N ASN A 135 9.42 -11.98 5.31
CA ASN A 135 10.74 -12.33 4.82
C ASN A 135 10.82 -13.80 4.37
N TYR A 136 11.77 -14.07 3.50
CA TYR A 136 12.14 -15.40 3.06
C TYR A 136 13.60 -15.38 2.59
N THR A 137 14.21 -16.56 2.51
CA THR A 137 15.53 -16.70 1.89
C THR A 137 15.35 -16.89 0.39
N ASP A 138 15.87 -15.96 -0.39
CA ASP A 138 15.87 -16.05 -1.85
C ASP A 138 17.15 -16.69 -2.36
N CYS A 139 17.03 -17.39 -3.49
CA CYS A 139 18.12 -18.01 -4.22
C CYS A 139 18.29 -17.33 -5.59
N ALA A 140 17.79 -16.10 -5.75
CA ALA A 140 17.87 -15.37 -6.99
C ALA A 140 19.29 -14.80 -7.20
N ASP A 141 19.87 -15.05 -8.37
CA ASP A 141 21.14 -14.42 -8.75
C ASP A 141 20.93 -12.96 -9.15
N TYR A 142 19.82 -12.66 -9.84
CA TYR A 142 19.42 -11.34 -10.30
C TYR A 142 17.90 -11.29 -10.49
N VAL A 143 17.27 -10.21 -10.05
CA VAL A 143 15.86 -9.91 -10.32
C VAL A 143 15.80 -8.54 -10.97
N ASP A 144 15.22 -8.45 -12.18
CA ASP A 144 15.00 -7.16 -12.80
C ASP A 144 13.91 -6.40 -12.04
N ARG A 145 14.24 -5.20 -11.57
CA ARG A 145 13.33 -4.33 -10.80
C ARG A 145 12.61 -3.31 -11.67
N SER A 146 12.78 -3.34 -12.99
CA SER A 146 11.92 -2.57 -13.89
C SER A 146 10.48 -3.06 -13.87
N ASP A 147 10.25 -4.27 -13.35
CA ASP A 147 8.95 -4.93 -13.33
C ASP A 147 8.29 -4.77 -11.96
N ASP A 148 6.98 -4.49 -11.96
CA ASP A 148 6.12 -4.55 -10.78
C ASP A 148 6.04 -6.04 -10.34
N VAL A 149 6.94 -6.47 -9.46
CA VAL A 149 7.05 -7.84 -8.92
C VAL A 149 6.98 -7.87 -7.39
N ASN A 150 6.50 -8.97 -6.82
CA ASN A 150 6.41 -9.15 -5.36
C ASN A 150 7.75 -9.54 -4.71
N PHE A 151 8.77 -8.70 -4.88
CA PHE A 151 10.13 -8.96 -4.43
C PHE A 151 10.80 -7.66 -3.94
N TYR A 152 11.29 -7.65 -2.70
CA TYR A 152 11.89 -6.48 -2.09
C TYR A 152 13.10 -6.85 -1.22
N TYR A 153 14.14 -6.03 -1.25
CA TYR A 153 15.32 -6.20 -0.39
C TYR A 153 15.09 -5.78 1.07
N THR A 154 14.10 -4.92 1.32
CA THR A 154 13.79 -4.44 2.65
C THR A 154 12.27 -4.45 2.88
N GLU A 155 11.89 -4.57 4.15
CA GLU A 155 10.49 -4.46 4.57
C GLU A 155 9.89 -3.11 4.19
N ASP A 156 10.64 -2.02 4.35
CA ASP A 156 10.18 -0.65 4.08
C ASP A 156 9.78 -0.46 2.61
N TYR A 157 10.56 -0.98 1.66
CA TYR A 157 10.19 -0.90 0.24
C TYR A 157 8.96 -1.76 -0.08
N CYS A 158 8.83 -2.93 0.56
CA CYS A 158 7.64 -3.75 0.43
C CYS A 158 6.39 -3.02 0.95
N LEU A 159 6.48 -2.33 2.10
CA LEU A 159 5.37 -1.55 2.65
C LEU A 159 5.08 -0.28 1.84
N PHE A 160 6.11 0.35 1.27
CA PHE A 160 5.98 1.51 0.39
C PHE A 160 5.11 1.20 -0.84
N ASP A 161 5.34 0.05 -1.48
CA ASP A 161 4.61 -0.38 -2.67
C ASP A 161 3.30 -1.13 -2.37
N CYS A 162 3.28 -2.00 -1.35
CA CYS A 162 2.17 -2.92 -1.11
C CYS A 162 1.43 -2.71 0.21
N GLY A 163 1.97 -1.93 1.14
CA GLY A 163 1.38 -1.70 2.45
C GLY A 163 -0.01 -1.06 2.37
N GLY A 164 -0.98 -1.62 3.10
CA GLY A 164 -2.38 -1.16 3.13
C GLY A 164 -3.30 -1.84 2.12
N PHE A 165 -2.75 -2.49 1.09
CA PHE A 165 -3.56 -3.34 0.20
C PHE A 165 -4.01 -4.62 0.92
N ASN A 166 -5.19 -5.11 0.55
CA ASN A 166 -5.77 -6.35 1.06
C ASN A 166 -6.49 -7.08 -0.08
N VAL A 167 -6.98 -8.28 0.22
CA VAL A 167 -7.62 -9.16 -0.77
C VAL A 167 -8.77 -8.52 -1.55
N SER A 168 -9.40 -7.48 -1.01
CA SER A 168 -10.54 -6.79 -1.63
C SER A 168 -10.17 -5.66 -2.59
N ASN A 169 -8.98 -5.06 -2.45
CA ASN A 169 -8.58 -3.86 -3.20
C ASN A 169 -7.26 -4.01 -3.98
N VAL A 170 -6.44 -5.02 -3.66
CA VAL A 170 -5.12 -5.22 -4.27
C VAL A 170 -5.18 -5.40 -5.78
N CYS A 171 -6.27 -5.96 -6.33
CA CYS A 171 -6.42 -6.16 -7.76
C CYS A 171 -7.12 -4.99 -8.48
N GLY A 172 -7.53 -3.95 -7.75
CA GLY A 172 -8.34 -2.85 -8.29
C GLY A 172 -9.57 -3.37 -9.05
N SER A 173 -9.73 -2.92 -10.29
CA SER A 173 -10.79 -3.38 -11.21
C SER A 173 -10.51 -4.75 -11.82
N ASN A 174 -9.26 -5.23 -11.81
CA ASN A 174 -8.85 -6.50 -12.41
C ASN A 174 -9.06 -7.70 -11.45
N ARG A 175 -10.31 -7.98 -11.10
CA ARG A 175 -10.69 -9.07 -10.19
C ARG A 175 -10.48 -10.49 -10.76
N THR A 176 -9.90 -10.62 -11.95
CA THR A 176 -9.68 -11.93 -12.59
C THR A 176 -8.44 -12.66 -12.09
N LYS A 177 -7.50 -11.94 -11.46
CA LYS A 177 -6.33 -12.53 -10.80
C LYS A 177 -6.78 -13.14 -9.47
N LYS A 178 -6.71 -14.47 -9.34
CA LYS A 178 -7.01 -15.16 -8.09
C LYS A 178 -5.92 -14.79 -7.08
N VAL A 179 -6.34 -14.23 -5.94
CA VAL A 179 -5.48 -14.09 -4.76
C VAL A 179 -5.27 -15.50 -4.21
N GLY A 180 -4.04 -15.98 -4.15
CA GLY A 180 -3.70 -17.35 -3.78
C GLY A 180 -2.41 -17.44 -3.01
#